data_AF-A0A7S0WQX9-F1
#
_entry.id   AF-A0A7S0WQX9-F1
#
_cell.length_a   1.000
_cell.length_b   1.000
_cell.length_c   1.000
_cell.angle_alpha   90.00
_cell.angle_beta   90.00
_cell.angle_gamma   90.00
#
_symmetry.space_group_name_H-M   'P 1'
#
loop_
_entity.id
_entity.type
_entity.pdbx_description
1 polymer ?
#
loop_
_entity_poly.entity_id
_entity_poly.type
_entity_poly.pdbx_seq_one_letter_code
_entity_poly.pdbx_strand_id
1 'polypeptide(L)'
;KDLDVALADDSLVLILDDTEQVWPRHKKNLIQVDRYHFFPASLRQWGSDASALLERGEDECAQRGTLGRCLQVLCDIHSKFYGHHSDGGEEEGASLPVERRDVRYFLQRR
;
A
#
# COMPACT_ATOMS: atom_id res chain seq x y z
N LYS A 1 -4.33 -5.33 15.31
CA LYS A 1 -3.18 -4.42 15.09
C LYS A 1 -3.71 -3.00 15.16
N ASP A 2 -2.92 -2.09 15.71
CA ASP A 2 -3.26 -0.69 15.91
C ASP A 2 -1.99 0.16 15.72
N LEU A 3 -2.15 1.47 15.51
CA LEU A 3 -1.06 2.43 15.35
C LEU A 3 -0.72 3.14 16.68
N ASP A 4 -1.29 2.70 17.79
CA ASP A 4 -1.08 3.24 19.15
C ASP A 4 0.38 3.20 19.64
N VAL A 5 1.19 2.29 19.07
CA VAL A 5 2.64 2.20 19.32
C VAL A 5 3.48 3.07 18.38
N ALA A 6 2.90 3.58 17.30
CA ALA A 6 3.58 4.46 16.37
C ALA A 6 3.40 5.92 16.82
N LEU A 7 4.49 6.66 17.05
CA LEU A 7 4.44 8.07 17.41
C LEU A 7 4.22 8.96 16.16
N ALA A 8 3.17 8.67 15.39
CA ALA A 8 2.82 9.39 14.18
C ALA A 8 1.30 9.59 14.08
N ASP A 9 0.88 10.71 13.51
CA ASP A 9 -0.54 10.95 13.20
C ASP A 9 -0.99 10.03 12.06
N ASP A 10 -2.21 9.48 12.17
CA ASP A 10 -2.78 8.59 11.14
C ASP A 10 -2.80 9.23 9.75
N SER A 11 -2.88 10.56 9.63
CA SER A 11 -2.82 11.28 8.35
C SER A 11 -1.48 11.15 7.63
N LEU A 12 -0.44 10.66 8.30
CA LEU A 12 0.92 10.50 7.76
C LEU A 12 1.33 9.03 7.56
N VAL A 13 0.49 8.07 7.99
CA VAL A 13 0.85 6.65 8.04
C VAL A 13 0.17 5.87 6.93
N LEU A 14 0.96 5.09 6.18
CA LEU A 14 0.48 4.04 5.27
C LEU A 14 0.77 2.68 5.88
N ILE A 15 -0.16 1.74 5.73
CA ILE A 15 -0.04 0.36 6.20
C ILE A 15 0.01 -0.54 4.96
N LEU A 16 1.00 -1.43 4.89
CA LEU A 16 1.09 -2.47 3.87
C LEU A 16 0.92 -3.83 4.55
N ASP A 17 -0.21 -4.50 4.32
CA ASP A 17 -0.54 -5.77 4.99
C ASP A 17 -1.46 -6.60 4.09
N ASP A 18 -1.38 -7.92 4.14
CA ASP A 18 -2.24 -8.79 3.34
C ASP A 18 -3.61 -9.06 4.01
N THR A 19 -3.74 -8.75 5.31
CA THR A 19 -4.91 -9.10 6.11
C THR A 19 -5.64 -7.84 6.62
N GLU A 20 -6.71 -7.43 5.94
CA GLU A 20 -7.48 -6.23 6.36
C GLU A 20 -8.10 -6.38 7.75
N GLN A 21 -8.58 -7.57 8.11
CA GLN A 21 -9.39 -7.78 9.31
C GLN A 21 -8.63 -7.50 10.61
N VAL A 22 -7.29 -7.53 10.57
CA VAL A 22 -6.47 -7.21 11.74
C VAL A 22 -6.28 -5.70 11.96
N TRP A 23 -6.75 -4.84 11.04
CA TRP A 23 -6.68 -3.38 11.12
C TRP A 23 -8.07 -2.71 11.20
N PRO A 24 -8.92 -3.05 12.19
CA PRO A 24 -10.33 -2.65 12.20
C PRO A 24 -10.54 -1.12 12.28
N ARG A 25 -9.60 -0.38 12.87
CA ARG A 25 -9.65 1.09 13.02
C ARG A 25 -8.92 1.86 11.91
N HIS A 26 -8.01 1.19 11.20
CA HIS A 26 -7.06 1.82 10.29
C HIS A 26 -7.21 1.34 8.83
N LYS A 27 -8.39 0.82 8.48
CA LYS A 27 -8.67 0.33 7.12
C LYS A 27 -8.42 1.38 6.03
N LYS A 28 -8.64 2.66 6.34
CA LYS A 28 -8.42 3.76 5.40
C LYS A 28 -6.95 4.02 5.09
N ASN A 29 -6.04 3.52 5.92
CA ASN A 29 -4.59 3.64 5.79
C ASN A 29 -3.98 2.41 5.11
N LEU A 30 -4.77 1.37 4.87
CA LEU A 30 -4.29 0.07 4.40
C LEU A 30 -4.21 0.03 2.87
N ILE A 31 -3.01 -0.24 2.38
CA ILE A 31 -2.76 -0.79 1.05
C ILE A 31 -2.75 -2.31 1.23
N GLN A 32 -3.87 -2.96 0.89
CA GLN A 32 -3.95 -4.42 0.99
C GLN A 32 -3.14 -5.06 -0.13
N VAL A 33 -2.23 -5.97 0.22
CA VAL A 33 -1.41 -6.71 -0.73
C VAL A 33 -1.82 -8.17 -0.83
N ASP A 34 -1.47 -8.81 -1.95
CA ASP A 34 -1.62 -10.25 -2.07
C ASP A 34 -0.74 -10.96 -1.04
N ARG A 35 -1.31 -11.95 -0.35
CA ARG A 35 -0.56 -12.81 0.56
C ARG A 35 0.57 -13.50 -0.19
N TYR A 36 1.78 -13.38 0.34
CA TYR A 36 2.97 -13.95 -0.27
C TYR A 36 3.04 -15.46 -0.04
N HIS A 37 2.71 -16.23 -1.09
CA HIS A 37 2.75 -17.69 -1.08
C HIS A 37 3.87 -18.22 -1.97
N PHE A 38 5.09 -18.23 -1.43
CA PHE A 38 6.25 -18.74 -2.17
C PHE A 38 6.24 -20.26 -2.34
N PHE A 39 6.04 -20.99 -1.25
CA PHE A 39 6.06 -22.45 -1.26
C PHE A 39 4.68 -23.04 -1.58
N PRO A 40 4.57 -24.07 -2.44
CA PRO A 40 3.30 -24.75 -2.72
C PRO A 40 2.59 -25.28 -1.46
N ALA A 41 3.34 -25.66 -0.44
CA ALA A 41 2.79 -26.09 0.84
C ALA A 41 1.95 -25.00 1.54
N SER A 42 2.31 -23.73 1.35
CA SER A 42 1.58 -22.59 1.92
C SER A 42 0.20 -22.43 1.28
N LEU A 43 0.07 -22.59 -0.04
CA LEU A 43 -1.22 -22.50 -0.73
C LEU A 43 -2.19 -23.60 -0.29
N ARG A 44 -1.69 -24.83 -0.09
CA ARG A 44 -2.51 -25.95 0.40
C ARG A 44 -3.09 -25.70 1.79
N GLN A 45 -2.32 -25.08 2.69
CA GLN A 45 -2.81 -24.68 4.02
C GLN A 45 -3.94 -23.64 3.95
N TRP A 46 -3.96 -22.87 2.85
CA TRP A 46 -4.95 -21.84 2.58
C TRP A 46 -6.05 -22.29 1.61
N GLY A 47 -6.09 -23.57 1.24
CA GLY A 47 -7.09 -24.14 0.35
C GLY A 47 -7.10 -23.55 -1.06
N SER A 48 -5.97 -23.02 -1.52
CA SER A 48 -5.83 -22.40 -2.85
C SER A 48 -5.23 -23.37 -3.87
N ASP A 49 -5.87 -23.49 -5.03
CA ASP A 49 -5.40 -24.27 -6.18
C ASP A 49 -4.50 -23.45 -7.13
N ALA A 50 -4.07 -22.25 -6.72
CA ALA A 50 -3.14 -21.44 -7.51
C ALA A 50 -1.74 -22.08 -7.60
N SER A 51 -0.94 -21.66 -8.59
CA SER A 51 0.49 -22.00 -8.63
C SER A 51 1.28 -21.13 -7.67
N ALA A 52 2.21 -21.73 -6.93
CA ALA A 52 3.06 -21.02 -5.98
C ALA A 52 4.05 -20.11 -6.70
N LEU A 53 4.54 -19.07 -6.01
CA LEU A 53 5.50 -18.15 -6.63
C LEU A 53 6.80 -18.86 -7.02
N LEU A 54 7.23 -19.87 -6.25
CA LEU A 54 8.37 -20.72 -6.59
C LEU A 54 8.18 -21.43 -7.95
N GLU A 55 6.97 -21.91 -8.23
CA GLU A 55 6.66 -22.62 -9.48
C GLU A 55 6.57 -21.65 -10.67
N ARG A 56 6.16 -20.40 -10.39
CA ARG A 56 6.03 -19.36 -11.41
C ARG A 56 7.37 -18.66 -11.72
N GLY A 57 8.27 -18.53 -10.74
CA GLY A 57 9.55 -17.85 -10.90
C GLY A 57 9.43 -16.35 -11.22
N GLU A 58 8.35 -15.71 -10.77
CA GLU A 58 7.96 -14.34 -11.17
C GLU A 58 7.89 -13.34 -10.01
N ASP A 59 8.19 -13.75 -8.78
CA ASP A 59 7.96 -12.90 -7.60
C ASP A 59 8.88 -11.69 -7.50
N GLU A 60 10.10 -11.79 -8.01
CA GLU A 60 11.10 -10.71 -8.01
C GLU A 60 11.00 -9.76 -9.22
N CYS A 61 9.92 -9.83 -10.00
CA CYS A 61 9.75 -8.94 -11.15
C CYS A 61 9.52 -7.48 -10.71
N ALA A 62 10.42 -6.57 -11.07
CA ALA A 62 10.32 -5.16 -10.71
C ALA A 62 9.06 -4.47 -11.25
N GLN A 63 8.55 -4.89 -12.41
CA GLN A 63 7.37 -4.28 -13.04
C GLN A 63 6.06 -4.98 -12.65
N ARG A 64 6.08 -6.30 -12.42
CA ARG A 64 4.87 -7.14 -12.29
C ARG A 64 4.79 -7.91 -10.97
N GLY A 65 5.84 -7.92 -10.17
CA GLY A 65 5.84 -8.50 -8.83
C GLY A 65 5.06 -7.63 -7.85
N THR A 66 4.52 -8.25 -6.79
CA THR A 66 3.72 -7.55 -5.78
C THR A 66 4.51 -6.40 -5.16
N LEU A 67 5.77 -6.61 -4.77
CA LEU A 67 6.61 -5.57 -4.19
C LEU A 67 6.93 -4.44 -5.17
N GLY A 68 7.15 -4.75 -6.46
CA GLY A 68 7.35 -3.75 -7.51
C GLY A 68 6.15 -2.83 -7.67
N ARG A 69 4.93 -3.40 -7.68
CA ARG A 69 3.69 -2.62 -7.68
C ARG A 69 3.52 -1.80 -6.40
N CYS A 70 3.82 -2.38 -5.24
CA CYS A 70 3.75 -1.66 -3.96
C CYS A 70 4.68 -0.44 -3.96
N LEU A 71 5.92 -0.61 -4.44
CA LEU A 71 6.88 0.48 -4.56
C LEU A 71 6.35 1.60 -5.47
N GLN A 72 5.80 1.25 -6.64
CA GLN A 72 5.19 2.23 -7.53
C GLN A 72 4.06 3.02 -6.84
N VAL A 73 3.20 2.33 -6.08
CA VAL A 73 2.12 2.97 -5.31
C VAL A 73 2.68 3.91 -4.24
N LEU A 74 3.65 3.45 -3.46
CA LEU A 74 4.26 4.24 -2.39
C LEU A 74 4.99 5.48 -2.94
N CYS A 75 5.73 5.34 -4.05
CA CYS A 75 6.39 6.47 -4.72
C CYS A 75 5.38 7.48 -5.28
N ASP A 76 4.29 7.03 -5.89
CA ASP A 76 3.22 7.90 -6.39
C ASP A 76 2.56 8.69 -5.24
N ILE A 77 2.18 8.01 -4.15
CA ILE A 77 1.59 8.67 -2.99
C ILE A 77 2.58 9.65 -2.35
N HIS A 78 3.83 9.25 -2.16
CA HIS A 78 4.87 10.14 -1.63
C HIS A 78 5.05 11.38 -2.51
N SER A 79 5.09 11.20 -3.83
CA SER A 79 5.26 12.31 -4.78
C SER A 79 4.08 13.25 -4.76
N LYS A 80 2.84 12.75 -4.65
CA LYS A 80 1.64 13.58 -4.49
C LYS A 80 1.57 14.27 -3.13
N PHE A 81 1.97 13.57 -2.07
CA PHE A 81 1.96 14.10 -0.71
C PHE A 81 2.99 15.21 -0.52
N TYR A 82 4.20 15.11 -1.09
CA TYR A 82 5.26 16.12 -0.94
C TYR A 82 5.44 17.03 -2.16
N GLY A 83 4.76 16.75 -3.26
CA GLY A 83 4.83 17.54 -4.49
C GLY A 83 4.50 19.01 -4.24
N HIS A 84 5.37 19.89 -4.73
CA HIS A 84 5.17 21.34 -4.76
C HIS A 84 4.26 21.71 -5.94
N HIS A 85 3.44 22.76 -5.76
CA HIS A 85 2.71 23.40 -6.83
C HIS A 85 3.67 24.11 -7.77
N SER A 86 4.08 23.41 -8.82
CA SER A 86 4.62 24.04 -10.02
C SER A 86 3.82 23.52 -11.20
N ASP A 87 2.77 24.29 -11.50
CA ASP A 87 1.99 24.34 -12.74
C ASP A 87 0.76 23.40 -12.88
N GLY A 88 -0.43 24.02 -12.78
CA GLY A 88 -1.62 23.71 -13.60
C GLY A 88 -2.47 22.47 -13.31
N GLY A 89 -2.13 21.60 -12.35
CA GLY A 89 -2.90 20.38 -12.06
C GLY A 89 -3.75 20.47 -10.78
N GLU A 90 -5.07 20.52 -10.93
CA GLU A 90 -6.05 20.59 -9.84
C GLU A 90 -6.19 19.23 -9.08
N GLU A 91 -5.27 18.93 -8.16
CA GLU A 91 -5.54 17.94 -7.10
C GLU A 91 -5.80 18.68 -5.76
N GLU A 92 -7.07 18.78 -5.36
CA GLU A 92 -7.52 19.57 -4.18
C GLU A 92 -6.74 19.25 -2.89
N GLY A 93 -6.42 17.97 -2.63
CA GLY A 93 -5.63 17.57 -1.45
C GLY A 93 -4.14 17.94 -1.52
N ALA A 94 -3.57 18.08 -2.71
CA ALA A 94 -2.18 18.52 -2.90
C ALA A 94 -2.06 20.06 -2.82
N SER A 95 -3.17 20.81 -2.78
CA SER A 95 -3.18 22.28 -2.59
C SER A 95 -2.91 22.73 -1.15
N LEU A 96 -3.03 21.82 -0.19
CA LEU A 96 -2.85 22.13 1.22
C LEU A 96 -1.36 22.23 1.59
N PRO A 97 -1.01 23.03 2.61
CA PRO A 97 0.28 22.92 3.30
C PRO A 97 0.52 21.48 3.77
N VAL A 98 1.77 21.03 3.79
CA VAL A 98 2.11 19.61 4.05
C VAL A 98 1.58 19.14 5.41
N GLU A 99 1.51 20.03 6.39
CA GLU A 99 1.01 19.79 7.75
C GLU A 99 -0.50 19.53 7.82
N ARG A 100 -1.22 19.84 6.74
CA ARG A 100 -2.67 19.61 6.61
C ARG A 100 -3.01 18.53 5.59
N ARG A 101 -2.00 17.92 4.94
CA ARG A 101 -2.22 16.84 3.98
C ARG A 101 -2.48 15.53 4.71
N ASP A 102 -3.25 14.66 4.05
CA ASP A 102 -3.60 13.34 4.57
C ASP A 102 -3.31 12.28 3.51
N VAL A 103 -2.45 11.31 3.82
CA VAL A 103 -2.06 10.22 2.90
C VAL A 103 -3.28 9.43 2.40
N ARG A 104 -4.36 9.37 3.19
CA ARG A 104 -5.58 8.62 2.87
C ARG A 104 -6.35 9.22 1.69
N TYR A 105 -6.20 10.51 1.42
CA TYR A 105 -6.79 11.15 0.25
C TYR A 105 -6.21 10.59 -1.05
N PHE A 106 -4.91 10.27 -1.06
CA PHE A 106 -4.20 9.75 -2.22
C PHE A 106 -4.40 8.24 -2.43
N LEU A 107 -4.94 7.53 -1.42
CA LEU A 107 -5.30 6.11 -1.51
C LEU A 107 -6.66 5.88 -2.20
N GLN A 108 -7.63 6.79 -2.03
CA GLN A 108 -9.03 6.59 -2.44
C GLN A 108 -9.29 6.81 -3.94
N ARG A 109 -8.32 7.31 -4.71
CA ARG A 109 -8.47 7.65 -6.15
C ARG A 109 -7.92 6.56 -7.09
N ARG A 110 -8.01 5.28 -6.71
CA ARG A 110 -7.68 4.15 -7.59
C ARG A 110 -8.91 3.37 -8.00
#